data_AF-A0A7W8BHM6-F1
#
_entry.id   AF-A0A7W8BHM6-F1
#
_cell.length_a   1.000
_cell.length_b   1.000
_cell.length_c   1.000
_cell.angle_alpha   90.00
_cell.angle_beta   90.00
_cell.angle_gamma   90.00
#
_symmetry.space_group_name_H-M   'P 1'
#
loop_
_entity.id
_entity.type
_entity.pdbx_description
1 polymer ?
#
loop_
_entity_poly.entity_id
_entity_poly.type
_entity_poly.pdbx_seq_one_letter_code
_entity_poly.pdbx_strand_id
1 'polypeptide(L)'
;MDRDGSLAALSDRSALFRLDADSLEPEAVVPLADEDGGALDSEGLVVDRDGTRLIGSETEPAVRRHAADGRVLGRLPVPAALRVAPAGRARTNGTFEGLTLFPGGRTLLASMEYALAGDGADTVRLQTWQRDRGEFRLGPQYAYRADAGLGVPEVTALPDGRLLVLERGFTAGVGNTVRLYLADPRRATDTRAIERLDRETRVRPVRKTLLADLADCPTLGATAQQAQPNPLLDNIEGMVITGRRHGRLKVLLVSDDNQNANQTTRLYALRVRL
;
A
#
# COMPACT_ATOMS: atom_id res chain seq x y z
N MET A 1 -11.67 -2.81 -5.58
CA MET A 1 -12.92 -2.72 -6.36
C MET A 1 -13.48 -4.12 -6.51
N ASP A 2 -14.74 -4.29 -6.13
CA ASP A 2 -15.49 -5.52 -6.29
C ASP A 2 -15.93 -5.74 -7.75
N ARG A 3 -16.46 -6.93 -8.04
CA ARG A 3 -16.91 -7.30 -9.39
C ARG A 3 -18.14 -6.53 -9.86
N ASP A 4 -18.97 -6.08 -8.93
CA ASP A 4 -20.14 -5.23 -9.18
C ASP A 4 -19.77 -3.75 -9.37
N GLY A 5 -18.50 -3.40 -9.21
CA GLY A 5 -17.99 -2.04 -9.35
C GLY A 5 -17.90 -1.27 -8.03
N SER A 6 -18.41 -1.79 -6.90
CA SER A 6 -18.30 -1.11 -5.62
C SER A 6 -16.84 -0.98 -5.19
N LEU A 7 -16.54 0.07 -4.44
CA LEU A 7 -15.22 0.28 -3.89
C LEU A 7 -15.15 -0.35 -2.50
N ALA A 8 -14.01 -0.95 -2.20
CA ALA A 8 -13.74 -1.48 -0.88
C ALA A 8 -12.58 -0.66 -0.30
N ALA A 9 -12.73 -0.23 0.94
CA ALA A 9 -11.74 0.58 1.65
C ALA A 9 -11.52 0.00 3.05
N LEU A 10 -10.32 0.19 3.58
CA LEU A 10 -9.98 -0.19 4.93
C LEU A 10 -9.82 1.06 5.79
N SER A 11 -10.00 0.87 7.08
CA SER A 11 -9.55 1.77 8.12
C SER A 11 -8.65 0.98 9.05
N ASP A 12 -7.63 1.68 9.54
CA ASP A 12 -6.62 1.23 10.50
C ASP A 12 -7.25 0.70 11.80
N ARG A 13 -8.54 1.01 12.05
CA ARG A 13 -9.34 0.44 13.13
C ARG A 13 -10.06 -0.86 12.76
N SER A 14 -9.47 -1.64 11.88
CA SER A 14 -9.99 -2.96 11.48
C SER A 14 -11.40 -2.90 10.87
N ALA A 15 -11.72 -1.90 10.06
CA ALA A 15 -13.04 -1.81 9.44
C ALA A 15 -12.94 -1.91 7.92
N LEU A 16 -13.66 -2.88 7.34
CA LEU A 16 -13.83 -3.00 5.90
C LEU A 16 -15.11 -2.27 5.48
N PHE A 17 -14.92 -1.19 4.74
CA PHE A 17 -16.00 -0.42 4.14
C PHE A 17 -16.29 -0.91 2.73
N ARG A 18 -17.58 -0.96 2.39
CA ARG A 18 -18.03 -0.90 1.00
C ARG A 18 -18.56 0.49 0.73
N LEU A 19 -18.02 1.14 -0.30
CA LEU A 19 -18.42 2.47 -0.74
C LEU A 19 -19.15 2.38 -2.07
N ASP A 20 -20.16 3.22 -2.24
CA ASP A 20 -20.75 3.47 -3.55
C ASP A 20 -19.69 4.05 -4.49
N ALA A 21 -19.68 3.61 -5.74
CA ALA A 21 -18.60 3.98 -6.66
C ALA A 21 -18.72 5.41 -7.20
N ASP A 22 -19.91 6.01 -7.13
CA ASP A 22 -20.20 7.33 -7.68
C ASP A 22 -20.20 8.41 -6.59
N SER A 23 -20.91 8.18 -5.48
CA SER A 23 -20.98 9.11 -4.34
C SER A 23 -19.79 8.97 -3.39
N LEU A 24 -19.14 7.78 -3.37
CA LEU A 24 -18.09 7.40 -2.43
C LEU A 24 -18.54 7.36 -0.96
N GLU A 25 -19.85 7.39 -0.71
CA GLU A 25 -20.41 7.25 0.62
C GLU A 25 -20.36 5.79 1.08
N PRO A 26 -20.16 5.54 2.39
CA PRO A 26 -20.16 4.19 2.93
C PRO A 26 -21.56 3.57 2.92
N GLU A 27 -21.68 2.41 2.28
CA GLU A 27 -22.92 1.64 2.23
C GLU A 27 -22.98 0.52 3.26
N ALA A 28 -21.82 -0.04 3.61
CA ALA A 28 -21.70 -1.13 4.56
C ALA A 28 -20.34 -1.08 5.27
N VAL A 29 -20.32 -1.56 6.51
CA VAL A 29 -19.13 -1.69 7.33
C VAL A 29 -19.09 -3.09 7.93
N VAL A 30 -17.96 -3.76 7.74
CA VAL A 30 -17.68 -5.08 8.32
C VAL A 30 -16.51 -4.92 9.28
N PRO A 31 -16.69 -5.17 10.59
CA PRO A 31 -15.57 -5.21 11.51
C PRO A 31 -14.68 -6.42 11.18
N LEU A 32 -13.39 -6.20 11.23
CA LEU A 32 -12.35 -7.19 11.06
C LEU A 32 -11.69 -7.43 12.41
N ALA A 33 -11.24 -8.66 12.61
CA ALA A 33 -10.47 -9.05 13.76
C ALA A 33 -9.48 -10.13 13.34
N ASP A 34 -8.44 -10.33 14.14
CA ASP A 34 -7.55 -11.47 13.97
C ASP A 34 -8.27 -12.79 14.30
N GLU A 35 -7.52 -13.90 14.18
CA GLU A 35 -8.02 -15.24 14.46
C GLU A 35 -8.52 -15.44 15.91
N ASP A 36 -8.05 -14.61 16.84
CA ASP A 36 -8.35 -14.65 18.27
C ASP A 36 -9.38 -13.57 18.69
N GLY A 37 -9.91 -12.80 17.73
CA GLY A 37 -10.87 -11.72 17.97
C GLY A 37 -10.24 -10.38 18.39
N GLY A 38 -8.92 -10.25 18.28
CA GLY A 38 -8.15 -9.04 18.54
C GLY A 38 -8.28 -7.98 17.44
N ALA A 39 -8.03 -6.72 17.82
CA ALA A 39 -8.00 -5.62 16.87
C ALA A 39 -6.80 -5.76 15.91
N LEU A 40 -7.03 -5.42 14.65
CA LEU A 40 -6.04 -5.39 13.59
C LEU A 40 -5.70 -3.96 13.19
N ASP A 41 -4.44 -3.73 12.90
CA ASP A 41 -4.03 -2.53 12.16
C ASP A 41 -4.12 -2.87 10.67
N SER A 42 -5.30 -2.69 10.08
CA SER A 42 -5.65 -3.27 8.78
C SER A 42 -5.29 -2.35 7.63
N GLU A 43 -4.27 -2.76 6.88
CA GLU A 43 -3.74 -2.05 5.73
C GLU A 43 -4.08 -2.76 4.42
N GLY A 44 -3.58 -2.23 3.30
CA GLY A 44 -3.41 -2.93 2.02
C GLY A 44 -4.49 -3.94 1.66
N LEU A 45 -5.45 -3.55 0.83
CA LEU A 45 -6.59 -4.39 0.43
C LEU A 45 -6.49 -4.92 -1.00
N VAL A 46 -6.70 -6.23 -1.16
CA VAL A 46 -7.01 -6.84 -2.45
C VAL A 46 -8.32 -7.62 -2.35
N VAL A 47 -9.23 -7.36 -3.29
CA VAL A 47 -10.38 -8.23 -3.56
C VAL A 47 -9.96 -9.30 -4.57
N ASP A 48 -9.93 -10.56 -4.15
CA ASP A 48 -9.59 -11.69 -4.99
C ASP A 48 -10.78 -12.13 -5.86
N ARG A 49 -10.51 -12.99 -6.85
CA ARG A 49 -11.50 -13.40 -7.85
C ARG A 49 -12.71 -14.08 -7.23
N ASP A 50 -12.54 -14.87 -6.18
CA ASP A 50 -13.63 -15.58 -5.51
C ASP A 50 -14.39 -14.71 -4.49
N GLY A 51 -14.03 -13.42 -4.37
CA GLY A 51 -14.59 -12.50 -3.39
C GLY A 51 -13.86 -12.52 -2.05
N THR A 52 -12.85 -13.36 -1.86
CA THR A 52 -11.98 -13.30 -0.68
C THR A 52 -11.28 -11.95 -0.60
N ARG A 53 -11.13 -11.42 0.61
CA ARG A 53 -10.34 -10.20 0.88
C ARG A 53 -8.97 -10.61 1.37
N LEU A 54 -7.92 -10.18 0.68
CA LEU A 54 -6.56 -10.23 1.19
C LEU A 54 -6.27 -8.89 1.85
N ILE A 55 -5.93 -8.90 3.12
CA ILE A 55 -5.78 -7.69 3.94
C ILE A 55 -4.43 -7.75 4.65
N GLY A 56 -3.65 -6.68 4.52
CA GLY A 56 -2.37 -6.48 5.19
C GLY A 56 -2.54 -6.11 6.66
N SER A 57 -1.49 -6.26 7.45
CA SER A 57 -1.43 -5.64 8.77
C SER A 57 -0.05 -5.11 9.10
N GLU A 58 0.00 -3.90 9.67
CA GLU A 58 1.23 -3.12 9.84
C GLU A 58 1.94 -3.40 11.18
N THR A 59 1.21 -3.51 12.29
CA THR A 59 1.80 -3.76 13.61
C THR A 59 2.31 -5.21 13.76
N GLU A 60 1.67 -6.14 13.07
CA GLU A 60 2.14 -7.50 12.89
C GLU A 60 2.12 -7.87 11.39
N PRO A 61 3.28 -7.88 10.70
CA PRO A 61 3.35 -8.09 9.27
C PRO A 61 2.69 -9.41 8.90
N ALA A 62 1.50 -9.31 8.32
CA ALA A 62 0.68 -10.43 7.92
C ALA A 62 -0.11 -10.05 6.67
N VAL A 63 -0.48 -11.07 5.89
CA VAL A 63 -1.54 -10.92 4.89
C VAL A 63 -2.55 -12.01 5.19
N ARG A 64 -3.73 -11.62 5.65
CA ARG A 64 -4.84 -12.50 5.99
C ARG A 64 -5.84 -12.60 4.84
N ARG A 65 -6.38 -13.79 4.65
CA ARG A 65 -7.55 -14.05 3.82
C ARG A 65 -8.77 -13.94 4.70
N HIS A 66 -9.73 -13.11 4.31
CA HIS A 66 -11.03 -12.99 4.94
C HIS A 66 -12.12 -13.34 3.94
N ALA A 67 -13.18 -13.99 4.42
CA ALA A 67 -14.44 -14.00 3.70
C ALA A 67 -15.01 -12.56 3.64
N ALA A 68 -15.99 -12.34 2.76
CA ALA A 68 -16.60 -11.02 2.60
C ALA A 68 -17.31 -10.51 3.87
N ASP A 69 -17.67 -11.42 4.78
CA ASP A 69 -18.25 -11.14 6.10
C ASP A 69 -17.21 -10.86 7.20
N GLY A 70 -15.92 -10.79 6.86
CA GLY A 70 -14.84 -10.48 7.79
C GLY A 70 -14.25 -11.70 8.50
N ARG A 71 -14.79 -12.91 8.31
CA ARG A 71 -14.24 -14.11 8.94
C ARG A 71 -12.87 -14.49 8.35
N VAL A 72 -11.87 -14.70 9.21
CA VAL A 72 -10.54 -15.15 8.79
C VAL A 72 -10.60 -16.58 8.23
N LEU A 73 -9.99 -16.77 7.05
CA LEU A 73 -9.87 -18.03 6.33
C LEU A 73 -8.45 -18.60 6.38
N GLY A 74 -7.48 -17.78 6.80
CA GLY A 74 -6.07 -18.15 6.93
C GLY A 74 -5.15 -16.97 6.61
N ARG A 75 -3.85 -17.21 6.61
CA ARG A 75 -2.84 -16.19 6.35
C ARG A 75 -1.69 -16.71 5.49
N LEU A 76 -1.03 -15.80 4.81
CA LEU A 76 0.13 -16.09 3.97
C LEU A 76 1.40 -16.25 4.83
N PRO A 77 2.40 -17.03 4.37
CA PRO A 77 3.69 -17.10 5.04
C PRO A 77 4.43 -15.77 4.95
N VAL A 78 5.07 -15.37 6.05
CA VAL A 78 5.84 -14.12 6.16
C VAL A 78 7.32 -14.46 6.33
N PRO A 79 8.24 -13.95 5.48
CA PRO A 79 9.67 -14.17 5.66
C PRO A 79 10.14 -13.71 7.04
N ALA A 80 11.03 -14.49 7.68
CA ALA A 80 11.48 -14.23 9.05
C ALA A 80 12.04 -12.80 9.23
N ALA A 81 12.83 -12.32 8.27
CA ALA A 81 13.41 -10.97 8.32
C ALA A 81 12.36 -9.85 8.32
N LEU A 82 11.17 -10.07 7.75
CA LEU A 82 10.11 -9.07 7.69
C LEU A 82 9.29 -8.99 8.98
N ARG A 83 9.47 -9.93 9.91
CA ARG A 83 8.81 -9.87 11.23
C ARG A 83 9.36 -8.69 12.04
N VAL A 84 8.52 -8.16 12.93
CA VAL A 84 8.91 -7.10 13.87
C VAL A 84 9.99 -7.63 14.82
N ALA A 85 10.94 -6.77 15.18
CA ALA A 85 11.97 -7.08 16.17
C ALA A 85 11.33 -7.47 17.54
N PRO A 86 11.90 -8.43 18.28
CA PRO A 86 13.15 -9.14 18.01
C PRO A 86 13.00 -10.40 17.12
N ALA A 87 11.79 -10.76 16.68
CA ALA A 87 11.55 -11.95 15.88
C ALA A 87 12.05 -11.82 14.43
N GLY A 88 12.22 -10.59 13.95
CA GLY A 88 12.84 -10.25 12.68
C GLY A 88 13.57 -8.92 12.76
N ARG A 89 13.56 -8.15 11.68
CA ARG A 89 14.27 -6.87 11.57
C ARG A 89 13.37 -5.69 11.22
N ALA A 90 12.07 -5.90 11.06
CA ALA A 90 11.15 -4.80 10.84
C ALA A 90 10.95 -3.99 12.13
N ARG A 91 10.67 -2.70 11.98
CA ARG A 91 10.24 -1.83 13.07
C ARG A 91 8.76 -2.08 13.40
N THR A 92 8.35 -1.74 14.61
CA THR A 92 6.92 -1.56 14.93
C THR A 92 6.41 -0.34 14.18
N ASN A 93 5.19 -0.40 13.63
CA ASN A 93 4.61 0.62 12.76
C ASN A 93 5.59 0.98 11.62
N GLY A 94 5.54 0.13 10.60
CA GLY A 94 6.30 0.32 9.38
C GLY A 94 6.43 -0.95 8.55
N THR A 95 5.43 -1.84 8.63
CA THR A 95 5.46 -3.15 7.97
C THR A 95 4.57 -3.20 6.73
N PHE A 96 3.78 -4.24 6.52
CA PHE A 96 3.00 -4.37 5.28
C PHE A 96 1.88 -3.32 5.23
N GLU A 97 2.07 -2.31 4.39
CA GLU A 97 1.13 -1.19 4.22
C GLU A 97 0.43 -1.29 2.86
N GLY A 98 1.22 -1.30 1.78
CA GLY A 98 0.67 -1.44 0.43
C GLY A 98 0.48 -2.90 0.04
N LEU A 99 -0.63 -3.23 -0.62
CA LEU A 99 -0.91 -4.57 -1.13
C LEU A 99 -1.54 -4.54 -2.53
N THR A 100 -1.00 -5.33 -3.45
CA THR A 100 -1.58 -5.42 -4.79
C THR A 100 -1.47 -6.80 -5.43
N LEU A 101 -2.45 -7.12 -6.27
CA LEU A 101 -2.48 -8.34 -7.05
C LEU A 101 -2.26 -8.00 -8.53
N PHE A 102 -1.20 -8.57 -9.11
CA PHE A 102 -0.90 -8.37 -10.50
C PHE A 102 -2.01 -8.92 -11.42
N PRO A 103 -2.16 -8.34 -12.63
CA PRO A 103 -3.06 -8.87 -13.65
C PRO A 103 -2.88 -10.39 -13.84
N GLY A 104 -4.00 -11.09 -13.94
CA GLY A 104 -3.99 -12.56 -14.01
C GLY A 104 -4.00 -13.25 -12.64
N GLY A 105 -3.84 -12.54 -11.53
CA GLY A 105 -4.09 -13.05 -10.17
C GLY A 105 -3.06 -14.06 -9.67
N ARG A 106 -1.90 -14.15 -10.33
CA ARG A 106 -0.84 -15.12 -10.01
C ARG A 106 0.21 -14.57 -9.04
N THR A 107 0.46 -13.26 -9.05
CA THR A 107 1.46 -12.64 -8.18
C THR A 107 0.79 -11.63 -7.28
N LEU A 108 0.85 -11.85 -5.97
CA LEU A 108 0.55 -10.83 -4.96
C LEU A 108 1.85 -10.13 -4.58
N LEU A 109 1.81 -8.84 -4.30
CA LEU A 109 2.94 -8.06 -3.81
C LEU A 109 2.49 -7.18 -2.64
N ALA A 110 3.28 -7.18 -1.58
CA ALA A 110 3.16 -6.23 -0.48
C ALA A 110 4.41 -5.34 -0.41
N SER A 111 4.24 -4.05 -0.13
CA SER A 111 5.34 -3.17 0.28
C SER A 111 5.45 -3.17 1.80
N MET A 112 6.68 -3.24 2.31
CA MET A 112 6.95 -2.69 3.63
C MET A 112 6.81 -1.16 3.55
N GLU A 113 6.35 -0.47 4.59
CA GLU A 113 6.35 1.00 4.59
C GLU A 113 7.78 1.54 4.65
N TYR A 114 8.57 1.01 5.60
CA TYR A 114 9.92 1.47 5.89
C TYR A 114 10.98 0.36 5.74
N ALA A 115 12.24 0.80 5.69
CA ALA A 115 13.39 -0.09 5.67
C ALA A 115 13.49 -0.95 6.94
N LEU A 116 14.01 -2.17 6.78
CA LEU A 116 14.37 -3.02 7.92
C LEU A 116 15.60 -2.47 8.65
N ALA A 117 15.85 -2.92 9.89
CA ALA A 117 17.11 -2.68 10.58
C ALA A 117 18.29 -3.32 9.81
N GLY A 118 19.20 -2.48 9.30
CA GLY A 118 19.19 -2.43 7.84
C GLY A 118 20.40 -2.68 6.94
N ASP A 119 20.17 -2.90 5.66
CA ASP A 119 19.21 -2.18 4.81
C ASP A 119 19.45 -0.66 4.85
N GLY A 120 19.59 -0.05 3.68
CA GLY A 120 19.65 1.41 3.56
C GLY A 120 18.38 2.04 4.11
N ALA A 121 18.47 3.20 4.77
CA ALA A 121 17.32 3.87 5.39
C ALA A 121 16.15 4.18 4.41
N ASP A 122 16.48 4.32 3.13
CA ASP A 122 15.59 4.56 1.99
C ASP A 122 15.28 3.28 1.18
N THR A 123 15.76 2.11 1.62
CA THR A 123 15.60 0.84 0.92
C THR A 123 14.52 -0.02 1.55
N VAL A 124 13.36 -0.02 0.92
CA VAL A 124 12.16 -0.78 1.27
C VAL A 124 12.16 -2.15 0.58
N ARG A 125 11.59 -3.16 1.24
CA ARG A 125 11.40 -4.50 0.64
C ARG A 125 10.00 -4.65 0.08
N LEU A 126 9.91 -5.07 -1.18
CA LEU A 126 8.66 -5.53 -1.80
C LEU A 126 8.63 -7.06 -1.78
N GLN A 127 7.76 -7.63 -0.97
CA GLN A 127 7.59 -9.08 -0.88
C GLN A 127 6.53 -9.55 -1.87
N THR A 128 6.82 -10.60 -2.64
CA THR A 128 5.80 -11.22 -3.51
C THR A 128 5.40 -12.61 -3.05
N TRP A 129 4.20 -13.04 -3.46
CA TRP A 129 3.76 -14.42 -3.37
C TRP A 129 3.27 -14.89 -4.73
N GLN A 130 3.63 -16.13 -5.07
CA GLN A 130 3.18 -16.80 -6.29
C GLN A 130 2.03 -17.74 -5.96
N ARG A 131 0.94 -17.63 -6.73
CA ARG A 131 -0.23 -18.47 -6.60
C ARG A 131 -0.07 -19.75 -7.39
N ASP A 132 -0.21 -20.88 -6.71
CA ASP A 132 -0.39 -22.21 -7.31
C ASP A 132 -1.58 -22.92 -6.68
N ARG A 133 -2.53 -23.38 -7.51
CA ARG A 133 -3.76 -24.08 -7.09
C ARG A 133 -4.54 -23.36 -5.96
N GLY A 134 -4.67 -22.04 -6.06
CA GLY A 134 -5.36 -21.20 -5.06
C GLY A 134 -4.47 -20.73 -3.92
N GLU A 135 -3.33 -21.39 -3.69
CA GLU A 135 -2.44 -21.11 -2.57
C GLU A 135 -1.29 -20.18 -2.92
N PHE A 136 -0.99 -19.24 -2.02
CA PHE A 136 0.10 -18.27 -2.18
C PHE A 136 1.34 -18.74 -1.44
N ARG A 137 2.43 -18.91 -2.17
CA ARG A 137 3.75 -19.29 -1.63
C ARG A 137 4.75 -18.16 -1.84
N LEU A 138 5.75 -18.06 -0.97
CA LEU A 138 6.79 -17.02 -1.06
C LEU A 138 7.41 -16.97 -2.47
N GLY A 139 7.24 -15.83 -3.12
CA GLY A 139 7.85 -15.48 -4.39
C GLY A 139 9.10 -14.61 -4.20
N PRO A 140 9.72 -14.14 -5.30
CA PRO A 140 10.83 -13.20 -5.26
C PRO A 140 10.57 -11.99 -4.37
N GLN A 141 11.64 -11.44 -3.82
CA GLN A 141 11.60 -10.20 -3.07
C GLN A 141 12.45 -9.16 -3.81
N TYR A 142 12.06 -7.90 -3.76
CA TYR A 142 12.75 -6.83 -4.47
C TYR A 142 13.12 -5.68 -3.53
N ALA A 143 14.26 -5.05 -3.81
CA ALA A 143 14.63 -3.77 -3.21
C ALA A 143 13.95 -2.62 -3.96
N TYR A 144 13.25 -1.76 -3.25
CA TYR A 144 12.70 -0.49 -3.74
C TYR A 144 13.40 0.66 -3.01
N ARG A 145 13.84 1.69 -3.75
CA ARG A 145 14.46 2.87 -3.14
C ARG A 145 13.45 4.01 -3.10
N ALA A 146 12.88 4.25 -1.93
CA ALA A 146 12.03 5.42 -1.69
C ALA A 146 12.87 6.70 -1.73
N ASP A 147 12.24 7.85 -1.90
CA ASP A 147 12.92 9.12 -1.67
C ASP A 147 13.32 9.25 -0.20
N ALA A 148 14.39 9.99 0.06
CA ALA A 148 14.92 10.13 1.41
C ALA A 148 13.84 10.68 2.38
N GLY A 149 13.57 9.92 3.44
CA GLY A 149 12.59 10.28 4.46
C GLY A 149 11.14 9.91 4.13
N LEU A 150 10.88 9.26 2.99
CA LEU A 150 9.54 8.79 2.64
C LEU A 150 9.41 7.26 2.82
N GLY A 151 8.22 6.83 3.22
CA GLY A 151 7.77 5.43 3.21
C GLY A 151 6.97 5.10 1.96
N VAL A 152 6.54 3.83 1.85
CA VAL A 152 5.72 3.31 0.75
C VAL A 152 4.39 2.78 1.30
N PRO A 153 3.41 3.68 1.56
CA PRO A 153 2.12 3.28 2.10
C PRO A 153 1.30 2.44 1.12
N GLU A 154 1.46 2.65 -0.18
CA GLU A 154 0.49 2.11 -1.14
C GLU A 154 1.09 1.79 -2.51
N VAL A 155 0.66 0.67 -3.07
CA VAL A 155 1.10 0.16 -4.37
C VAL A 155 -0.07 -0.42 -5.15
N THR A 156 -0.16 -0.10 -6.44
CA THR A 156 -1.16 -0.70 -7.34
C THR A 156 -0.51 -1.24 -8.61
N ALA A 157 -0.75 -2.51 -8.93
CA ALA A 157 -0.24 -3.13 -10.16
C ALA A 157 -0.94 -2.62 -11.42
N LEU A 158 -0.15 -2.40 -12.47
CA LEU A 158 -0.61 -2.01 -13.81
C LEU A 158 -0.72 -3.23 -14.74
N PRO A 159 -1.57 -3.15 -15.79
CA PRO A 159 -1.73 -4.23 -16.78
C PRO A 159 -0.44 -4.74 -17.44
N ASP A 160 0.60 -3.91 -17.52
CA ASP A 160 1.87 -4.24 -18.16
C ASP A 160 2.93 -4.80 -17.18
N GLY A 161 2.57 -5.02 -15.92
CA GLY A 161 3.45 -5.54 -14.88
C GLY A 161 4.34 -4.49 -14.21
N ARG A 162 4.12 -3.19 -14.49
CA ARG A 162 4.63 -2.10 -13.65
C ARG A 162 3.73 -1.86 -12.44
N LEU A 163 4.18 -1.00 -11.54
CA LEU A 163 3.46 -0.58 -10.35
C LEU A 163 3.27 0.93 -10.41
N LEU A 164 2.12 1.40 -9.96
CA LEU A 164 1.96 2.74 -9.43
C LEU A 164 2.30 2.67 -7.94
N VAL A 165 3.20 3.51 -7.46
CA VAL A 165 3.69 3.52 -6.07
C VAL A 165 3.46 4.89 -5.48
N LEU A 166 2.80 4.95 -4.34
CA LEU A 166 2.66 6.16 -3.55
C LEU A 166 3.81 6.19 -2.54
N GLU A 167 4.57 7.28 -2.54
CA GLU A 167 5.53 7.57 -1.49
C GLU A 167 5.01 8.73 -0.65
N ARG A 168 5.09 8.57 0.67
CA ARG A 168 4.58 9.56 1.63
C ARG A 168 5.56 9.74 2.78
N GLY A 169 5.63 10.95 3.31
CA GLY A 169 6.27 11.21 4.60
C GLY A 169 5.76 12.50 5.22
N PHE A 170 5.97 12.66 6.53
CA PHE A 170 5.57 13.84 7.29
C PHE A 170 6.78 14.47 7.98
N THR A 171 6.88 15.80 7.91
CA THR A 171 7.86 16.59 8.67
C THR A 171 7.14 17.62 9.53
N ALA A 172 7.35 17.56 10.84
CA ALA A 172 6.73 18.48 11.79
C ALA A 172 7.02 19.95 11.44
N GLY A 173 5.98 20.78 11.40
CA GLY A 173 6.07 22.20 11.03
C GLY A 173 6.19 22.47 9.52
N VAL A 174 6.39 21.45 8.69
CA VAL A 174 6.40 21.57 7.22
C VAL A 174 5.13 20.98 6.63
N GLY A 175 4.77 19.76 7.03
CA GLY A 175 3.61 19.02 6.52
C GLY A 175 4.00 17.73 5.81
N ASN A 176 3.09 17.23 4.97
CA ASN A 176 3.26 16.00 4.21
C ASN A 176 4.02 16.25 2.90
N THR A 177 4.75 15.22 2.47
CA THR A 177 5.23 15.06 1.09
C THR A 177 4.54 13.83 0.52
N VAL A 178 3.89 13.96 -0.63
CA VAL A 178 3.19 12.84 -1.28
C VAL A 178 3.54 12.81 -2.76
N ARG A 179 4.15 11.71 -3.21
CA ARG A 179 4.65 11.54 -4.57
C ARG A 179 4.15 10.26 -5.19
N LEU A 180 3.82 10.33 -6.46
CA LEU A 180 3.35 9.22 -7.25
C LEU A 180 4.44 8.78 -8.23
N TYR A 181 4.80 7.51 -8.18
CA TYR A 181 5.88 6.92 -8.97
C TYR A 181 5.37 5.79 -9.88
N LEU A 182 5.94 5.70 -11.07
CA LEU A 182 5.86 4.53 -11.92
C LEU A 182 7.07 3.64 -11.67
N ALA A 183 6.87 2.43 -11.17
CA ALA A 183 7.94 1.51 -10.82
C ALA A 183 7.90 0.23 -11.66
N ASP A 184 9.06 -0.28 -12.08
CA ASP A 184 9.18 -1.49 -12.91
C ASP A 184 10.02 -2.57 -12.20
N PRO A 185 9.38 -3.59 -11.60
CA PRO A 185 10.07 -4.66 -10.88
C PRO A 185 10.59 -5.77 -11.81
N ARG A 186 10.21 -5.80 -13.10
CA ARG A 186 10.46 -6.96 -13.99
C ARG A 186 11.93 -7.26 -14.21
N ARG A 187 12.77 -6.24 -14.04
CA ARG A 187 14.23 -6.39 -14.09
C ARG A 187 14.86 -6.27 -12.71
N ALA A 188 14.16 -6.17 -11.59
CA ALA A 188 14.83 -6.09 -10.28
C ALA A 188 15.56 -7.42 -9.94
N THR A 189 16.62 -7.33 -9.12
CA THR A 189 17.28 -8.52 -8.55
C THR A 189 16.35 -9.18 -7.53
N ASP A 190 16.22 -10.51 -7.55
CA ASP A 190 15.57 -11.24 -6.45
C ASP A 190 16.47 -11.22 -5.22
N THR A 191 15.99 -10.61 -4.14
CA THR A 191 16.73 -10.37 -2.90
C THR A 191 16.40 -11.36 -1.79
N ARG A 192 15.65 -12.43 -2.06
CA ARG A 192 15.26 -13.41 -1.01
C ARG A 192 16.44 -14.01 -0.24
N ALA A 193 17.55 -14.24 -0.91
CA ALA A 193 18.77 -14.81 -0.31
C ALA A 193 19.71 -13.74 0.28
N ILE A 194 19.32 -12.47 0.23
CA ILE A 194 20.15 -11.36 0.68
C ILE A 194 19.64 -10.88 2.03
N GLU A 195 20.49 -11.10 3.05
CA GLU A 195 20.15 -10.76 4.41
C GLU A 195 19.98 -9.25 4.56
N ARG A 196 20.95 -8.42 4.15
CA ARG A 196 20.88 -6.95 4.30
C ARG A 196 20.99 -6.27 2.94
N LEU A 197 20.18 -5.23 2.72
CA LEU A 197 20.17 -4.43 1.48
C LEU A 197 20.76 -3.04 1.74
N ASP A 198 21.97 -2.99 2.29
CA ASP A 198 22.68 -1.73 2.50
C ASP A 198 23.16 -1.10 1.17
N ARG A 199 23.82 0.04 1.26
CA ARG A 199 24.29 0.78 0.09
C ARG A 199 25.43 0.08 -0.66
N GLU A 200 26.16 -0.82 0.00
CA GLU A 200 27.30 -1.55 -0.58
C GLU A 200 26.85 -2.83 -1.29
N THR A 201 25.67 -3.35 -0.91
CA THR A 201 25.05 -4.53 -1.48
C THR A 201 24.75 -4.32 -2.96
N ARG A 202 25.39 -5.12 -3.82
CA ARG A 202 25.22 -5.04 -5.28
C ARG A 202 23.93 -5.71 -5.74
N VAL A 203 22.84 -4.97 -5.70
CA VAL A 203 21.55 -5.35 -6.30
C VAL A 203 21.11 -4.34 -7.35
N ARG A 204 20.25 -4.79 -8.27
CA ARG A 204 19.50 -3.91 -9.15
C ARG A 204 18.13 -3.66 -8.50
N PRO A 205 17.92 -2.50 -7.84
CA PRO A 205 16.61 -2.19 -7.26
C PRO A 205 15.57 -2.01 -8.38
N VAL A 206 14.30 -2.02 -7.97
CA VAL A 206 13.18 -1.61 -8.80
C VAL A 206 13.46 -0.21 -9.35
N ARG A 207 13.34 -0.04 -10.67
CA ARG A 207 13.50 1.28 -11.30
C ARG A 207 12.20 2.06 -11.14
N LYS A 208 12.29 3.33 -10.73
CA LYS A 208 11.13 4.22 -10.61
C LYS A 208 11.29 5.50 -11.43
N THR A 209 10.17 6.13 -11.78
CA THR A 209 10.09 7.43 -12.44
C THR A 209 8.98 8.24 -11.79
N LEU A 210 9.28 9.47 -11.35
CA LEU A 210 8.29 10.36 -10.75
C LEU A 210 7.23 10.72 -11.81
N LEU A 211 5.96 10.54 -11.46
CA LEU A 211 4.81 10.92 -12.29
C LEU A 211 4.19 12.25 -11.82
N ALA A 212 4.07 12.43 -10.51
CA ALA A 212 3.49 13.62 -9.91
C ALA A 212 4.02 13.82 -8.47
N ASP A 213 4.29 15.07 -8.11
CA ASP A 213 4.31 15.51 -6.73
C ASP A 213 2.95 16.15 -6.45
N LEU A 214 2.25 15.69 -5.42
CA LEU A 214 0.91 16.19 -5.12
C LEU A 214 0.95 17.64 -4.60
N ALA A 215 2.09 18.11 -4.12
CA ALA A 215 2.28 19.51 -3.77
C ALA A 215 2.11 20.46 -4.97
N ASP A 216 2.33 19.96 -6.19
CA ASP A 216 2.20 20.75 -7.43
C ASP A 216 0.79 20.70 -8.04
N CYS A 217 -0.14 19.96 -7.43
CA CYS A 217 -1.51 19.86 -7.92
C CYS A 217 -2.35 21.10 -7.53
N PRO A 218 -3.36 21.48 -8.33
CA PRO A 218 -4.27 22.56 -7.97
C PRO A 218 -5.01 22.22 -6.68
N THR A 219 -5.13 23.18 -5.78
CA THR A 219 -5.78 22.98 -4.47
C THR A 219 -7.27 22.64 -4.59
N LEU A 220 -7.92 23.10 -5.66
CA LEU A 220 -9.37 23.00 -5.88
C LEU A 220 -10.21 23.50 -4.68
N GLY A 221 -9.68 24.45 -3.91
CA GLY A 221 -10.36 24.98 -2.71
C GLY A 221 -10.14 24.17 -1.44
N ALA A 222 -9.26 23.16 -1.44
CA ALA A 222 -8.88 22.44 -0.24
C ALA A 222 -8.33 23.40 0.84
N THR A 223 -8.70 23.13 2.09
CA THR A 223 -8.16 23.79 3.29
C THR A 223 -7.21 22.84 4.01
N ALA A 224 -6.47 23.28 5.02
CA ALA A 224 -5.66 22.40 5.86
C ALA A 224 -5.79 22.80 7.33
N GLN A 225 -5.81 21.80 8.22
CA GLN A 225 -5.86 21.99 9.68
C GLN A 225 -4.46 22.05 10.32
N GLN A 226 -3.43 21.80 9.52
CA GLN A 226 -2.02 21.90 9.92
C GLN A 226 -1.19 22.50 8.79
N ALA A 227 0.06 22.85 9.08
CA ALA A 227 1.00 23.32 8.07
C ALA A 227 1.13 22.28 6.95
N GLN A 228 0.88 22.72 5.73
CA GLN A 228 1.05 21.92 4.52
C GLN A 228 1.66 22.80 3.42
N PRO A 229 2.64 22.30 2.63
CA PRO A 229 3.13 23.04 1.47
C PRO A 229 2.04 23.34 0.45
N ASN A 230 1.06 22.43 0.35
CA ASN A 230 -0.16 22.60 -0.42
C ASN A 230 -1.34 22.09 0.42
N PRO A 231 -2.43 22.86 0.58
CA PRO A 231 -3.51 22.50 1.51
C PRO A 231 -4.25 21.22 1.14
N LEU A 232 -4.11 20.68 -0.08
CA LEU A 232 -4.67 19.37 -0.42
C LEU A 232 -3.95 18.22 0.28
N LEU A 233 -2.70 18.40 0.71
CA LEU A 233 -1.87 17.33 1.27
C LEU A 233 -2.35 16.92 2.65
N ASP A 234 -2.42 15.60 2.85
CA ASP A 234 -2.71 14.95 4.12
C ASP A 234 -2.04 13.56 4.13
N ASN A 235 -2.35 12.70 5.11
CA ASN A 235 -1.83 11.34 5.22
C ASN A 235 -2.43 10.41 4.15
N ILE A 236 -2.09 10.63 2.87
CA ILE A 236 -2.62 9.85 1.74
C ILE A 236 -1.98 8.47 1.73
N GLU A 237 -2.79 7.43 1.91
CA GLU A 237 -2.32 6.06 2.15
C GLU A 237 -3.14 4.99 1.41
N GLY A 238 -4.23 5.36 0.75
CA GLY A 238 -4.99 4.42 -0.09
C GLY A 238 -5.07 4.86 -1.54
N MET A 239 -5.09 3.89 -2.46
CA MET A 239 -5.15 4.12 -3.90
C MET A 239 -5.93 3.04 -4.63
N VAL A 240 -6.69 3.44 -5.65
CA VAL A 240 -7.30 2.49 -6.59
C VAL A 240 -7.38 3.08 -7.99
N ILE A 241 -7.09 2.25 -9.01
CA ILE A 241 -7.29 2.62 -10.41
C ILE A 241 -8.73 2.25 -10.81
N THR A 242 -9.55 3.26 -11.09
CA THR A 242 -10.96 3.10 -11.47
C THR A 242 -11.19 3.09 -12.98
N GLY A 243 -10.13 3.32 -13.77
CA GLY A 243 -10.22 3.20 -15.21
C GLY A 243 -8.98 3.66 -15.95
N ARG A 244 -8.96 3.42 -17.25
CA ARG A 244 -7.88 3.82 -18.14
C ARG A 244 -8.42 4.27 -19.48
N ARG A 245 -7.93 5.39 -19.99
CA ARG A 245 -8.30 5.91 -21.32
C ARG A 245 -7.14 6.69 -21.95
N HIS A 246 -6.80 6.36 -23.20
CA HIS A 246 -5.77 7.04 -24.00
C HIS A 246 -4.45 7.31 -23.24
N GLY A 247 -3.86 6.27 -22.62
CA GLY A 247 -2.60 6.39 -21.88
C GLY A 247 -2.68 7.10 -20.51
N ARG A 248 -3.89 7.48 -20.07
CA ARG A 248 -4.13 8.05 -18.74
C ARG A 248 -4.87 7.08 -17.84
N LEU A 249 -4.49 7.03 -16.58
CA LEU A 249 -5.18 6.32 -15.51
C LEU A 249 -6.14 7.27 -14.81
N LYS A 250 -7.34 6.78 -14.45
CA LYS A 250 -8.20 7.40 -13.45
C LYS A 250 -7.84 6.76 -12.12
N VAL A 251 -7.38 7.57 -11.17
CA VAL A 251 -6.90 7.12 -9.87
C VAL A 251 -7.72 7.82 -8.81
N LEU A 252 -8.28 7.04 -7.88
CA LEU A 252 -8.79 7.56 -6.62
C LEU A 252 -7.73 7.38 -5.55
N LEU A 253 -7.52 8.40 -4.73
CA LEU A 253 -6.70 8.32 -3.52
C LEU A 253 -7.57 8.62 -2.31
N VAL A 254 -7.16 8.13 -1.14
CA VAL A 254 -7.76 8.47 0.15
C VAL A 254 -6.68 8.87 1.15
N SER A 255 -6.95 9.89 1.95
CA SER A 255 -6.17 10.16 3.16
C SER A 255 -6.86 9.60 4.39
N ASP A 256 -6.05 9.01 5.26
CA ASP A 256 -6.45 8.70 6.62
C ASP A 256 -6.23 9.92 7.53
N ASP A 257 -7.07 10.05 8.55
CA ASP A 257 -6.98 11.14 9.52
C ASP A 257 -6.25 10.78 10.82
N ASN A 258 -5.80 9.54 11.00
CA ASN A 258 -5.24 8.98 12.24
C ASN A 258 -6.05 9.34 13.50
N GLN A 259 -7.36 9.63 13.34
CA GLN A 259 -8.24 10.19 14.37
C GLN A 259 -7.68 11.46 15.03
N ASN A 260 -6.89 12.21 14.26
CA ASN A 260 -6.27 13.45 14.63
C ASN A 260 -7.10 14.61 14.07
N ALA A 261 -7.57 15.50 14.94
CA ALA A 261 -8.35 16.68 14.53
C ALA A 261 -7.59 17.63 13.58
N ASN A 262 -6.26 17.48 13.48
CA ASN A 262 -5.41 18.24 12.56
C ASN A 262 -5.24 17.57 11.18
N GLN A 263 -5.84 16.41 10.97
CA GLN A 263 -5.87 15.70 9.69
C GLN A 263 -7.32 15.57 9.21
N THR A 264 -7.49 15.28 7.93
CA THR A 264 -8.80 15.21 7.28
C THR A 264 -8.87 13.95 6.45
N THR A 265 -9.91 13.13 6.64
CA THR A 265 -10.24 12.07 5.69
C THR A 265 -10.72 12.71 4.38
N ARG A 266 -10.03 12.44 3.27
CA ARG A 266 -10.32 13.04 1.96
C ARG A 266 -10.27 12.01 0.85
N LEU A 267 -11.07 12.25 -0.18
CA LEU A 267 -11.03 11.49 -1.43
C LEU A 267 -10.57 12.38 -2.57
N TYR A 268 -9.61 11.88 -3.35
CA TYR A 268 -8.99 12.62 -4.44
C TYR A 268 -9.24 11.90 -5.77
N ALA A 269 -9.62 12.63 -6.81
CA ALA A 269 -9.73 12.09 -8.16
C ALA A 269 -8.64 12.65 -9.07
N LEU A 270 -7.71 11.79 -9.50
CA LEU A 270 -6.57 12.14 -10.35
C LEU A 270 -6.67 11.51 -11.73
N ARG A 271 -6.12 12.22 -12.72
CA ARG A 271 -5.82 11.69 -14.05
C ARG A 271 -4.31 11.63 -14.23
N VAL A 272 -3.74 10.44 -14.12
CA VAL A 272 -2.30 10.22 -14.14
C VAL A 272 -1.86 9.80 -15.54
N ARG A 273 -0.86 10.47 -16.11
CA ARG A 273 -0.25 10.08 -17.39
C ARG A 273 0.95 9.17 -17.13
N LEU A 274 0.99 8.03 -17.83
CA LEU A 274 2.10 7.07 -17.79
C LEU A 274 3.21 7.40 -18.79
#